data_AF-A0A5J4PJD1-F1
#
_entry.id   AF-A0A5J4PJD1-F1
#
_cell.length_a   1.000
_cell.length_b   1.000
_cell.length_c   1.000
_cell.angle_alpha   90.00
_cell.angle_beta   90.00
_cell.angle_gamma   90.00
#
_symmetry.space_group_name_H-M   'P 1'
#
loop_
_entity.id
_entity.type
_entity.pdbx_description
1 polymer ?
#
loop_
_entity_poly.entity_id
_entity_poly.type
_entity_poly.pdbx_seq_one_letter_code
_entity_poly.pdbx_strand_id
1 'polypeptide(L)'
;RKHTPETRIAIVEEAIYDSEGLGLVIIDGIRDMVYDINSPSEATRIISKLMQWTDEKQIHIHTILHQNKADENARGHIGTELNNKSEAVLEIAKDKLDSTVSIVQAIHIRAMDFQPFAFRINEEALPELVEGYSVDRGKGESTFYEYFELKNEQHRQALEAAFVDSAQYGYSDLIKALKEGYATIGCVYGENKLGKLKTFLENKRMIVKDSSKKYGFNPDYHY
;
A
#
# COMPACT_ATOMS: atom_id res chain seq x y z
N ARG A 1 -24.87 16.14 1.37
CA ARG A 1 -24.04 17.37 1.51
C ARG A 1 -24.73 18.53 0.75
N LYS A 2 -24.55 19.80 1.17
CA LYS A 2 -25.37 20.97 0.74
C LYS A 2 -25.11 21.48 -0.69
N HIS A 3 -23.91 21.33 -1.23
CA HIS A 3 -23.49 21.85 -2.55
C HIS A 3 -23.08 20.75 -3.52
N THR A 4 -23.36 20.96 -4.82
CA THR A 4 -22.94 20.09 -5.93
C THR A 4 -21.42 20.16 -6.14
N PRO A 5 -20.81 19.15 -6.79
CA PRO A 5 -19.44 19.19 -7.28
C PRO A 5 -19.08 20.49 -7.99
N GLU A 6 -19.91 20.95 -8.93
CA GLU A 6 -19.66 22.16 -9.72
C GLU A 6 -19.61 23.41 -8.84
N THR A 7 -20.55 23.55 -7.89
CA THR A 7 -20.56 24.68 -6.97
C THR A 7 -19.33 24.66 -6.06
N ARG A 8 -18.85 23.49 -5.62
CA ARG A 8 -17.63 23.38 -4.80
C ARG A 8 -16.39 23.81 -5.57
N ILE A 9 -16.26 23.36 -6.82
CA ILE A 9 -15.16 23.74 -7.69
C ILE A 9 -15.17 25.27 -7.90
N ALA A 10 -16.33 25.86 -8.17
CA ALA A 10 -16.46 27.30 -8.35
C ALA A 10 -16.08 28.11 -7.09
N ILE A 11 -16.48 27.66 -5.90
CA ILE A 11 -16.10 28.32 -4.64
C ILE A 11 -14.59 28.26 -4.41
N VAL A 12 -13.97 27.10 -4.66
CA VAL A 12 -12.51 26.96 -4.52
C VAL A 12 -11.78 27.80 -5.57
N GLU A 13 -12.28 27.85 -6.79
CA GLU A 13 -11.77 28.72 -7.84
C GLU A 13 -11.80 30.19 -7.42
N GLU A 14 -12.97 30.72 -7.05
CA GLU A 14 -13.10 32.11 -6.61
C GLU A 14 -12.10 32.45 -5.48
N ALA A 15 -11.99 31.58 -4.47
CA ALA A 15 -11.03 31.74 -3.39
C ALA A 15 -9.57 31.76 -3.87
N ILE A 16 -9.21 30.92 -4.86
CA ILE A 16 -7.86 30.89 -5.45
C ILE A 16 -7.58 32.17 -6.24
N TYR A 17 -8.54 32.68 -7.02
CA TYR A 17 -8.31 33.83 -7.88
C TYR A 17 -8.32 35.16 -7.13
N ASP A 18 -9.10 35.26 -6.06
CA ASP A 18 -9.29 36.50 -5.29
C ASP A 18 -8.29 36.66 -4.14
N SER A 19 -7.54 35.60 -3.80
CA SER A 19 -6.53 35.66 -2.74
C SER A 19 -5.19 36.19 -3.27
N GLU A 20 -4.83 37.42 -2.89
CA GLU A 20 -3.49 37.97 -3.16
C GLU A 20 -2.41 37.24 -2.36
N GLY A 21 -1.27 36.96 -3.00
CA GLY A 21 -0.11 36.34 -2.34
C GLY A 21 -0.32 34.88 -1.92
N LEU A 22 -1.33 34.19 -2.47
CA LEU A 22 -1.59 32.78 -2.22
C LEU A 22 -0.40 31.91 -2.68
N GLY A 23 0.11 31.05 -1.80
CA GLY A 23 1.18 30.10 -2.13
C GLY A 23 0.83 28.62 -1.93
N LEU A 24 -0.18 28.32 -1.12
CA LEU A 24 -0.59 26.96 -0.76
C LEU A 24 -2.11 26.86 -0.65
N VAL A 25 -2.68 25.82 -1.26
CA VAL A 25 -4.08 25.44 -1.11
C VAL A 25 -4.16 24.00 -0.64
N ILE A 26 -4.94 23.76 0.41
CA ILE A 26 -5.22 22.41 0.92
C ILE A 26 -6.68 22.08 0.64
N ILE A 27 -6.91 21.01 -0.12
CA ILE A 27 -8.23 20.50 -0.46
C ILE A 27 -8.46 19.18 0.25
N ASP A 28 -9.16 19.24 1.38
CA ASP A 28 -9.62 18.05 2.09
C ASP A 28 -10.95 17.56 1.51
N GLY A 29 -10.92 16.43 0.80
CA GLY A 29 -12.09 15.87 0.15
C GLY A 29 -12.21 16.19 -1.34
N ILE A 30 -11.14 15.96 -2.10
CA ILE A 30 -11.17 16.04 -3.58
C ILE A 30 -12.25 15.16 -4.21
N ARG A 31 -12.63 14.07 -3.51
CA ARG A 31 -13.77 13.20 -3.86
C ARG A 31 -15.08 13.97 -4.04
N ASP A 32 -15.26 15.08 -3.34
CA ASP A 32 -16.52 15.83 -3.33
C ASP A 32 -16.67 16.75 -4.54
N MET A 33 -15.59 16.90 -5.32
CA MET A 33 -15.56 17.68 -6.56
C MET A 33 -15.99 16.84 -7.78
N VAL A 34 -16.44 15.60 -7.57
CA VAL A 34 -17.00 14.74 -8.62
C VAL A 34 -18.25 14.00 -8.11
N TYR A 35 -19.11 13.57 -9.03
CA TYR A 35 -20.23 12.68 -8.69
C TYR A 35 -19.73 11.24 -8.53
N ASP A 36 -19.01 10.73 -9.53
CA ASP A 36 -18.43 9.40 -9.52
C ASP A 36 -16.89 9.43 -9.52
N ILE A 37 -16.29 8.85 -8.48
CA ILE A 37 -14.83 8.73 -8.38
C ILE A 37 -14.24 7.74 -9.39
N ASN A 38 -15.09 6.84 -9.90
CA ASN A 38 -14.72 5.85 -10.88
C ASN A 38 -15.01 6.33 -12.31
N SER A 39 -15.45 7.57 -12.50
CA SER A 39 -15.59 8.16 -13.83
C SER A 39 -14.24 8.67 -14.33
N PRO A 40 -13.65 8.10 -15.39
CA PRO A 40 -12.38 8.58 -15.93
C PRO A 40 -12.49 10.01 -16.45
N SER A 41 -13.62 10.39 -17.04
CA SER A 41 -13.83 11.73 -17.58
C SER A 41 -13.91 12.78 -16.47
N GLU A 42 -14.61 12.48 -15.36
CA GLU A 42 -14.64 13.39 -14.21
C GLU A 42 -13.26 13.51 -13.55
N ALA A 43 -12.52 12.40 -13.43
CA ALA A 43 -11.16 12.39 -12.92
C ALA A 43 -10.24 13.26 -13.79
N THR A 44 -10.21 13.05 -15.11
CA THR A 44 -9.41 13.89 -16.02
C THR A 44 -9.81 15.36 -15.93
N ARG A 45 -11.11 15.66 -15.82
CA ARG A 45 -11.62 17.04 -15.71
C ARG A 45 -11.09 17.73 -14.46
N ILE A 46 -11.25 17.10 -13.28
CA ILE A 46 -10.84 17.73 -12.03
C ILE A 46 -9.32 17.87 -11.94
N ILE A 47 -8.57 16.87 -12.39
CA ILE A 47 -7.10 16.92 -12.38
C ILE A 47 -6.57 17.99 -13.32
N SER A 48 -7.14 18.11 -14.53
CA SER A 48 -6.78 19.20 -15.45
C SER A 48 -7.08 20.57 -14.84
N LYS A 49 -8.16 20.68 -14.06
CA LYS A 49 -8.50 21.93 -13.35
C LYS A 49 -7.50 22.27 -12.26
N LEU A 50 -7.07 21.30 -11.46
CA LEU A 50 -6.00 21.49 -10.47
C LEU A 50 -4.70 21.93 -11.15
N MET A 51 -4.31 21.28 -12.25
CA MET A 51 -3.11 21.65 -13.01
C MET A 51 -3.20 23.07 -13.57
N GLN A 52 -4.37 23.46 -14.09
CA GLN A 52 -4.62 24.83 -14.54
C GLN A 52 -4.40 25.83 -13.40
N TRP A 53 -4.97 25.59 -12.21
CA TRP A 53 -4.79 26.49 -11.07
C TRP A 53 -3.34 26.57 -10.61
N THR A 54 -2.60 25.45 -10.56
CA THR A 54 -1.17 25.47 -10.21
C THR A 54 -0.34 26.26 -11.22
N ASP A 55 -0.65 26.16 -12.51
CA ASP A 55 0.08 26.84 -13.57
C ASP A 55 -0.24 28.34 -13.64
N GLU A 56 -1.51 28.72 -13.58
CA GLU A 56 -1.91 30.13 -13.68
C GLU A 56 -1.54 30.94 -12.44
N LYS A 57 -1.63 30.33 -11.25
CA LYS A 57 -1.40 31.03 -9.98
C LYS A 57 -0.06 30.73 -9.33
N GLN A 58 0.72 29.80 -9.89
CA GLN A 58 2.02 29.39 -9.35
C GLN A 58 1.92 28.99 -7.86
N ILE A 59 0.89 28.20 -7.54
CA ILE A 59 0.58 27.74 -6.18
C ILE A 59 0.85 26.25 -6.01
N HIS A 60 1.16 25.84 -4.79
CA HIS A 60 1.14 24.43 -4.42
C HIS A 60 -0.28 24.00 -4.02
N ILE A 61 -0.77 22.90 -4.58
CA ILE A 61 -2.04 22.29 -4.18
C ILE A 61 -1.78 20.95 -3.50
N HIS A 62 -2.19 20.84 -2.24
CA HIS A 62 -2.20 19.60 -1.48
C HIS A 62 -3.63 19.06 -1.43
N THR A 63 -3.85 17.82 -1.89
CA THR A 63 -5.16 17.17 -1.81
C THR A 63 -5.14 15.98 -0.86
N ILE A 64 -6.23 15.79 -0.11
CA ILE A 64 -6.41 14.61 0.73
C ILE A 64 -7.38 13.64 0.06
N LEU A 65 -6.94 12.39 -0.08
CA LEU A 65 -7.74 11.28 -0.58
C LEU A 65 -7.75 10.14 0.43
N HIS A 66 -8.92 9.85 0.99
CA HIS A 66 -9.08 8.69 1.87
C HIS A 66 -9.02 7.38 1.06
N GLN A 67 -8.27 6.40 1.55
CA GLN A 67 -8.26 5.02 1.05
C GLN A 67 -9.63 4.34 1.25
N ASN A 68 -9.96 3.37 0.40
CA ASN A 68 -11.16 2.56 0.58
C ASN A 68 -10.92 1.52 1.70
N LYS A 69 -11.96 1.22 2.50
CA LYS A 69 -11.88 0.20 3.57
C LYS A 69 -11.57 -1.23 3.10
N ALA A 70 -11.58 -1.49 1.79
CA ALA A 70 -11.44 -2.83 1.22
C ALA A 70 -10.17 -3.02 0.38
N ASP A 71 -9.43 -1.94 0.07
CA ASP A 71 -8.25 -2.02 -0.79
C ASP A 71 -7.32 -0.84 -0.48
N GLU A 72 -6.03 -1.11 -0.24
CA GLU A 72 -4.97 -0.13 0.11
C GLU A 72 -4.61 0.80 -1.07
N ASN A 73 -5.28 0.64 -2.22
CA ASN A 73 -5.03 1.42 -3.43
C ASN A 73 -5.65 2.82 -3.39
N ALA A 74 -5.01 3.76 -4.10
CA ALA A 74 -5.56 5.09 -4.34
C ALA A 74 -6.97 4.99 -4.95
N ARG A 75 -7.90 5.77 -4.41
CA ARG A 75 -9.35 5.54 -4.60
C ARG A 75 -9.82 5.90 -6.02
N GLY A 76 -10.22 4.89 -6.78
CA GLY A 76 -10.89 5.05 -8.09
C GLY A 76 -10.00 5.70 -9.15
N HIS A 77 -10.61 6.15 -10.25
CA HIS A 77 -9.88 6.80 -11.34
C HIS A 77 -9.23 8.12 -10.90
N ILE A 78 -9.83 8.84 -9.95
CA ILE A 78 -9.20 10.04 -9.36
C ILE A 78 -7.87 9.70 -8.68
N GLY A 79 -7.85 8.64 -7.86
CA GLY A 79 -6.63 8.23 -7.18
C GLY A 79 -5.50 7.91 -8.15
N THR A 80 -5.81 7.15 -9.21
CA THR A 80 -4.85 6.84 -10.26
C THR A 80 -4.34 8.09 -10.99
N GLU A 81 -5.23 9.00 -11.38
CA GLU A 81 -4.84 10.22 -12.09
C GLU A 81 -4.04 11.18 -11.20
N LEU A 82 -4.40 11.31 -9.91
CA LEU A 82 -3.58 12.06 -8.93
C LEU A 82 -2.18 11.47 -8.84
N ASN A 83 -2.06 10.16 -8.62
CA ASN A 83 -0.76 9.51 -8.52
C ASN A 83 0.12 9.75 -9.76
N ASN A 84 -0.49 9.79 -10.94
CA ASN A 84 0.21 10.02 -12.20
C ASN A 84 0.64 11.48 -12.42
N LYS A 85 -0.03 12.46 -11.80
CA LYS A 85 0.20 13.90 -12.06
C LYS A 85 0.88 14.63 -10.91
N SER A 86 0.71 14.16 -9.68
CA SER A 86 1.31 14.74 -8.48
C SER A 86 2.84 14.70 -8.51
N GLU A 87 3.46 15.72 -7.93
CA GLU A 87 4.90 15.76 -7.68
C GLU A 87 5.31 14.81 -6.55
N ALA A 88 4.50 14.76 -5.50
CA ALA A 88 4.66 13.90 -4.34
C ALA A 88 3.32 13.27 -3.94
N VAL A 89 3.35 11.98 -3.62
CA VAL A 89 2.23 11.19 -3.11
C VAL A 89 2.70 10.53 -1.82
N LEU A 90 2.07 10.93 -0.73
CA LEU A 90 2.37 10.41 0.61
C LEU A 90 1.23 9.52 1.07
N GLU A 91 1.57 8.40 1.66
CA GLU A 91 0.64 7.55 2.38
C GLU A 91 0.79 7.78 3.88
N ILE A 92 -0.36 7.86 4.55
CA ILE A 92 -0.45 7.94 6.00
C ILE A 92 -1.32 6.77 6.46
N ALA A 93 -0.72 5.85 7.20
CA ALA A 93 -1.40 4.66 7.71
C ALA A 93 -1.18 4.52 9.21
N LYS A 94 -2.16 3.98 9.94
CA LYS A 94 -1.95 3.61 11.35
C LYS A 94 -0.97 2.45 11.43
N ASP A 95 -0.12 2.43 12.44
CA ASP A 95 0.71 1.28 12.74
C ASP A 95 -0.20 0.08 13.12
N LYS A 96 0.13 -1.09 12.58
CA LYS A 96 -0.67 -2.32 12.75
C LYS A 96 -0.59 -2.88 14.18
N LEU A 97 0.51 -2.61 14.88
CA LEU A 97 0.78 -3.02 16.25
C LEU A 97 0.39 -1.93 17.26
N ASP A 98 0.46 -0.66 16.87
CA ASP A 98 0.08 0.48 17.70
C ASP A 98 -0.82 1.50 16.97
N SER A 99 -2.13 1.37 17.15
CA SER A 99 -3.12 2.24 16.51
C SER A 99 -3.09 3.73 16.95
N THR A 100 -2.26 4.08 17.94
CA THR A 100 -1.99 5.47 18.37
C THR A 100 -0.91 6.14 17.53
N VAL A 101 -0.12 5.34 16.80
CA VAL A 101 0.96 5.77 15.92
C VAL A 101 0.47 5.78 14.47
N SER A 102 0.82 6.83 13.73
CA SER A 102 0.64 6.96 12.29
C SER A 102 1.99 7.01 11.61
N ILE A 103 2.15 6.19 10.58
CA ILE A 103 3.35 6.09 9.73
C ILE A 103 3.10 6.92 8.49
N VAL A 104 4.09 7.72 8.10
CA VAL A 104 4.11 8.52 6.87
C VAL A 104 5.20 7.98 5.96
N GLN A 105 4.82 7.62 4.74
CA GLN A 105 5.75 7.12 3.73
C GLN A 105 5.48 7.72 2.34
N ALA A 106 6.54 7.83 1.55
CA ALA A 106 6.43 8.22 0.15
C ALA A 106 5.95 7.02 -0.69
N ILE A 107 4.83 7.17 -1.39
CA ILE A 107 4.41 6.23 -2.44
C ILE A 107 5.11 6.58 -3.76
N HIS A 108 5.20 7.87 -4.05
CA HIS A 108 5.88 8.39 -5.22
C HIS A 108 6.36 9.81 -4.97
N ILE A 109 7.63 10.10 -5.22
CA ILE A 109 8.18 11.46 -5.21
C ILE A 109 9.06 11.61 -6.44
N ARG A 110 8.83 12.66 -7.23
CA ARG A 110 9.64 12.95 -8.43
C ARG A 110 10.99 13.60 -8.11
N ALA A 111 11.06 14.29 -6.97
CA ALA A 111 12.24 15.01 -6.49
C ALA A 111 13.00 14.18 -5.43
N MET A 112 13.55 14.84 -4.42
CA MET A 112 14.29 14.19 -3.34
C MET A 112 13.34 13.40 -2.42
N ASP A 113 13.57 12.09 -2.34
CA ASP A 113 12.83 11.19 -1.46
C ASP A 113 13.24 11.38 0.02
N PHE A 114 12.41 10.90 0.95
CA PHE A 114 12.68 10.98 2.39
C PHE A 114 12.48 9.63 3.09
N GLN A 115 13.19 9.42 4.20
CA GLN A 115 13.01 8.21 5.01
C GLN A 115 11.66 8.26 5.72
N PRO A 116 10.84 7.18 5.67
CA PRO A 116 9.55 7.20 6.33
C PRO A 116 9.71 7.47 7.82
N PHE A 117 8.72 8.16 8.39
CA PHE A 117 8.72 8.58 9.78
C PHE A 117 7.35 8.33 10.40
N ALA A 118 7.26 8.40 11.73
CA ALA A 118 6.00 8.22 12.42
C ALA A 118 5.71 9.36 13.39
N PHE A 119 4.43 9.63 13.58
CA PHE A 119 3.93 10.58 14.54
C PHE A 119 2.76 9.97 15.32
N ARG A 120 2.46 10.51 16.49
CA ARG A 120 1.24 10.22 17.25
C ARG A 120 0.53 11.52 17.61
N ILE A 121 -0.73 11.41 17.99
CA ILE A 121 -1.50 12.56 18.51
C ILE A 121 -1.36 12.57 20.03
N ASN A 122 -0.84 13.66 20.58
CA ASN A 122 -0.66 13.81 22.02
C ASN A 122 -1.96 14.21 22.75
N GLU A 123 -1.90 14.38 24.06
CA GLU A 123 -3.05 14.74 24.89
C GLU A 123 -3.64 16.13 24.55
N GLU A 124 -2.85 17.00 23.91
CA GLU A 124 -3.27 18.33 23.43
C GLU A 124 -3.86 18.28 22.01
N ALA A 125 -4.09 17.09 21.45
CA ALA A 125 -4.55 16.86 20.08
C ALA A 125 -3.58 17.36 18.98
N LEU A 126 -2.29 17.48 19.29
CA LEU A 126 -1.25 17.88 18.36
C LEU A 126 -0.41 16.69 17.89
N PRO A 127 0.09 16.70 16.63
CA PRO A 127 1.01 15.68 16.15
C PRO A 127 2.39 15.86 16.77
N GLU A 128 2.95 14.78 17.32
CA GLU A 128 4.32 14.72 17.82
C GLU A 128 5.10 13.56 17.17
N LEU A 129 6.36 13.83 16.82
CA LEU A 129 7.24 12.86 16.17
C LEU A 129 7.59 11.73 17.16
N VAL A 130 7.55 10.48 16.68
CA VAL A 130 8.05 9.33 17.45
C VAL A 130 9.54 9.16 17.16
N GLU A 131 10.39 9.64 18.07
CA GLU A 131 11.84 9.51 17.92
C GLU A 131 12.32 8.05 17.98
N GLY A 132 13.33 7.71 17.17
CA GLY A 132 13.87 6.35 17.11
C GLY A 132 12.87 5.32 16.57
N TYR A 133 11.76 5.78 15.97
CA TYR A 133 10.86 4.92 15.21
C TYR A 133 11.59 4.44 13.96
N SER A 134 12.18 3.26 14.05
CA SER A 134 12.61 2.54 12.87
C SER A 134 11.36 2.02 12.18
N VAL A 135 11.14 2.41 10.94
CA VAL A 135 10.13 1.78 10.06
C VAL A 135 10.40 0.27 9.95
N ASP A 136 11.62 -0.18 10.25
CA ASP A 136 12.00 -1.60 10.43
C ASP A 136 11.46 -2.29 11.71
N ARG A 137 10.91 -1.57 12.70
CA ARG A 137 10.11 -2.17 13.80
C ARG A 137 8.71 -2.57 13.35
N GLY A 138 8.33 -2.12 12.15
CA GLY A 138 7.06 -2.32 11.48
C GLY A 138 7.24 -2.65 10.01
N LYS A 139 8.34 -3.32 9.62
CA LYS A 139 8.30 -4.27 8.50
C LYS A 139 7.45 -5.48 8.88
N GLY A 140 6.18 -5.23 9.22
CA GLY A 140 5.13 -6.01 8.59
C GLY A 140 4.79 -5.25 7.32
N GLU A 141 5.73 -5.11 6.38
CA GLU A 141 5.66 -5.99 5.21
C GLU A 141 4.21 -6.45 5.05
N SER A 142 3.41 -5.75 4.27
CA SER A 142 2.74 -6.53 3.25
C SER A 142 3.91 -7.10 2.46
N THR A 143 4.36 -8.30 2.84
CA THR A 143 5.49 -8.92 2.20
C THR A 143 5.00 -9.38 0.85
N PHE A 144 4.83 -8.45 -0.08
CA PHE A 144 4.99 -8.73 -1.48
C PHE A 144 6.48 -8.95 -1.78
N TYR A 145 7.25 -9.60 -0.90
CA TYR A 145 8.39 -10.34 -1.44
C TYR A 145 7.79 -11.36 -2.37
N GLU A 146 8.14 -11.22 -3.63
CA GLU A 146 8.00 -12.34 -4.51
C GLU A 146 8.74 -13.52 -3.91
N TYR A 147 8.21 -14.73 -4.08
CA TYR A 147 8.79 -15.91 -3.45
C TYR A 147 10.26 -16.14 -3.85
N PHE A 148 10.75 -15.48 -4.90
CA PHE A 148 12.14 -15.55 -5.35
C PHE A 148 13.06 -14.51 -4.69
N GLU A 149 12.52 -13.55 -3.94
CA GLU A 149 13.27 -12.50 -3.23
C GLU A 149 13.57 -12.88 -1.78
N LEU A 150 12.90 -13.91 -1.27
CA LEU A 150 13.09 -14.44 0.08
C LEU A 150 14.47 -15.08 0.23
N LYS A 151 15.07 -14.87 1.41
CA LYS A 151 16.30 -15.57 1.81
C LYS A 151 16.00 -17.02 2.16
N ASN A 152 17.05 -17.85 2.12
CA ASN A 152 16.93 -19.27 2.42
C ASN A 152 16.30 -19.53 3.80
N GLU A 153 16.70 -18.75 4.80
CA GLU A 153 16.24 -18.88 6.18
C GLU A 153 14.74 -18.60 6.30
N GLN A 154 14.22 -17.63 5.53
CA GLN A 154 12.79 -17.29 5.50
C GLN A 154 11.97 -18.42 4.87
N HIS A 155 12.45 -19.01 3.77
CA HIS A 155 11.82 -20.21 3.20
C HIS A 155 11.81 -21.38 4.18
N ARG A 156 12.92 -21.62 4.90
CA ARG A 156 13.00 -22.69 5.90
C ARG A 156 11.97 -22.50 7.00
N GLN A 157 11.91 -21.30 7.59
CA GLN A 157 10.96 -20.98 8.65
C GLN A 157 9.50 -21.16 8.21
N ALA A 158 9.15 -20.68 7.02
CA ALA A 158 7.79 -20.84 6.48
C ALA A 158 7.43 -22.31 6.17
N LEU A 159 8.39 -23.11 5.71
CA LEU A 159 8.20 -24.54 5.45
C LEU A 159 8.09 -25.35 6.73
N GLU A 160 8.88 -25.04 7.77
CA GLU A 160 8.75 -25.66 9.08
C GLU A 160 7.36 -25.41 9.69
N ALA A 161 6.83 -24.19 9.54
CA ALA A 161 5.47 -23.87 9.93
C ALA A 161 4.42 -24.62 9.08
N ALA A 162 4.62 -24.70 7.75
CA ALA A 162 3.68 -25.37 6.85
C ALA A 162 3.57 -26.89 7.08
N PHE A 163 4.64 -27.53 7.58
CA PHE A 163 4.70 -28.99 7.76
C PHE A 163 4.63 -29.43 9.24
N VAL A 164 4.25 -28.52 10.15
CA VAL A 164 4.15 -28.83 11.58
C VAL A 164 3.09 -29.89 11.89
N ASP A 165 1.95 -29.85 11.19
CA ASP A 165 0.80 -30.73 11.45
C ASP A 165 0.85 -32.05 10.67
N SER A 166 1.60 -32.10 9.57
CA SER A 166 1.78 -33.31 8.77
C SER A 166 3.10 -33.29 8.00
N ALA A 167 3.79 -34.43 8.00
CA ALA A 167 5.04 -34.61 7.27
C ALA A 167 4.87 -34.58 5.74
N GLN A 168 3.65 -34.85 5.23
CA GLN A 168 3.37 -34.87 3.80
C GLN A 168 1.94 -34.43 3.47
N TYR A 169 1.78 -33.79 2.31
CA TYR A 169 0.49 -33.32 1.82
C TYR A 169 0.21 -33.74 0.37
N GLY A 170 -1.07 -33.90 0.04
CA GLY A 170 -1.54 -33.84 -1.35
C GLY A 170 -1.50 -32.41 -1.89
N TYR A 171 -1.72 -32.21 -3.19
CA TYR A 171 -1.59 -30.89 -3.81
C TYR A 171 -2.48 -29.81 -3.18
N SER A 172 -3.77 -30.10 -2.99
CA SER A 172 -4.72 -29.12 -2.44
C SER A 172 -4.34 -28.71 -1.02
N ASP A 173 -4.02 -29.69 -0.18
CA ASP A 173 -3.66 -29.46 1.22
C ASP A 173 -2.29 -28.77 1.33
N LEU A 174 -1.35 -29.08 0.43
CA LEU A 174 -0.06 -28.39 0.37
C LEU A 174 -0.24 -26.90 0.08
N ILE A 175 -1.09 -26.52 -0.87
CA ILE A 175 -1.31 -25.10 -1.19
C ILE A 175 -1.88 -24.36 0.02
N LYS A 176 -2.78 -24.99 0.77
CA LYS A 176 -3.31 -24.44 2.02
C LYS A 176 -2.23 -24.31 3.09
N ALA A 177 -1.46 -25.37 3.32
CA ALA A 177 -0.35 -25.40 4.27
C ALA A 177 0.72 -24.35 3.96
N LEU A 178 1.09 -24.18 2.68
CA LEU A 178 2.04 -23.14 2.24
C LEU A 178 1.47 -21.74 2.45
N LYS A 179 0.17 -21.53 2.21
CA LYS A 179 -0.49 -20.24 2.47
C LYS A 179 -0.40 -19.88 3.95
N GLU A 180 -0.71 -20.83 4.83
CA GLU A 180 -0.69 -20.63 6.28
C GLU A 180 0.75 -20.46 6.79
N GLY A 181 1.69 -21.31 6.34
CA GLY A 181 3.10 -21.24 6.73
C GLY A 181 3.79 -19.95 6.31
N TYR A 182 3.60 -19.48 5.08
CA TYR A 182 4.18 -18.20 4.63
C TYR A 182 3.52 -16.99 5.29
N ALA A 183 2.24 -17.08 5.67
CA ALA A 183 1.59 -16.02 6.44
C ALA A 183 2.22 -15.83 7.83
N THR A 184 2.84 -16.88 8.42
CA THR A 184 3.54 -16.77 9.72
C THR A 184 4.77 -15.86 9.67
N ILE A 185 5.36 -15.67 8.49
CA ILE A 185 6.49 -14.77 8.25
C ILE A 185 6.05 -13.48 7.53
N GLY A 186 4.75 -13.16 7.55
CA GLY A 186 4.19 -11.95 6.94
C GLY A 186 3.86 -12.04 5.44
N CYS A 187 4.19 -13.15 4.78
CA CYS A 187 4.00 -13.34 3.34
C CYS A 187 2.60 -13.88 3.01
N VAL A 188 1.70 -13.01 2.52
CA VAL A 188 0.34 -13.39 2.13
C VAL A 188 0.23 -13.56 0.61
N TYR A 189 0.02 -14.79 0.14
CA TYR A 189 -0.07 -15.09 -1.29
C TYR A 189 -1.47 -15.55 -1.73
N GLY A 190 -1.90 -15.08 -2.90
CA GLY A 190 -3.08 -15.59 -3.60
C GLY A 190 -2.81 -16.92 -4.32
N GLU A 191 -3.87 -17.65 -4.69
CA GLU A 191 -3.78 -19.02 -5.25
C GLU A 191 -2.87 -19.14 -6.48
N ASN A 192 -2.97 -18.21 -7.42
CA ASN A 192 -2.11 -18.18 -8.62
C ASN A 192 -0.61 -18.08 -8.27
N LYS A 193 -0.28 -17.34 -7.20
CA LYS A 193 1.10 -17.14 -6.74
C LYS A 193 1.59 -18.35 -5.93
N LEU A 194 0.71 -19.00 -5.17
CA LEU A 194 1.04 -20.25 -4.46
C LEU A 194 1.41 -21.40 -5.41
N GLY A 195 0.75 -21.49 -6.58
CA GLY A 195 1.14 -22.47 -7.62
C GLY A 195 2.56 -22.24 -8.16
N LYS A 196 2.95 -20.96 -8.36
CA LYS A 196 4.31 -20.59 -8.77
C LYS A 196 5.33 -20.80 -7.67
N LEU A 197 5.01 -20.43 -6.43
CA LEU A 197 5.82 -20.69 -5.24
C LEU A 197 6.11 -22.19 -5.10
N LYS A 198 5.08 -23.04 -5.17
CA LYS A 198 5.23 -24.49 -5.13
C LYS A 198 6.24 -24.99 -6.17
N THR A 199 6.14 -24.48 -7.40
CA THR A 199 7.03 -24.88 -8.51
C THR A 199 8.48 -24.44 -8.24
N PHE A 200 8.66 -23.23 -7.71
CA PHE A 200 9.97 -22.73 -7.28
C PHE A 200 10.60 -23.60 -6.19
N LEU A 201 9.83 -23.95 -5.16
CA LEU A 201 10.30 -24.77 -4.03
C LEU A 201 10.72 -26.17 -4.47
N GLU A 202 10.00 -26.78 -5.42
CA GLU A 202 10.40 -28.06 -6.02
C GLU A 202 11.68 -27.96 -6.83
N ASN A 203 11.81 -26.92 -7.66
CA ASN A 203 13.01 -26.70 -8.47
C ASN A 203 14.25 -26.51 -7.59
N LYS A 204 14.07 -25.83 -6.45
CA LYS A 204 15.08 -25.65 -5.40
C LYS A 204 15.23 -26.86 -4.46
N ARG A 205 14.48 -27.95 -4.69
CA ARG A 205 14.45 -29.17 -3.88
C ARG A 205 14.18 -28.94 -2.39
N MET A 206 13.51 -27.84 -2.06
CA MET A 206 13.07 -27.54 -0.69
C MET A 206 11.86 -28.39 -0.33
N ILE A 207 11.01 -28.68 -1.31
CA ILE A 207 9.98 -29.72 -1.20
C ILE A 207 10.23 -30.79 -2.27
N VAL A 208 9.92 -32.04 -1.92
CA VAL A 208 10.13 -33.19 -2.82
C VAL A 208 8.84 -33.94 -2.97
N LYS A 209 8.52 -34.31 -4.21
CA LYS A 209 7.38 -35.13 -4.55
C LYS A 209 7.78 -36.61 -4.54
N ASP A 210 7.04 -37.43 -3.80
CA ASP A 210 7.25 -38.87 -3.77
C ASP A 210 6.51 -39.62 -4.90
N SER A 211 6.73 -40.93 -4.97
CA SER A 211 6.08 -41.83 -5.93
C SER A 211 4.56 -41.90 -5.76
N SER A 212 4.03 -41.52 -4.60
CA SER A 212 2.59 -41.44 -4.29
C SER A 212 1.98 -40.06 -4.59
N LYS A 213 2.73 -39.19 -5.27
CA LYS A 213 2.35 -37.81 -5.61
C LYS A 213 2.10 -36.91 -4.40
N LYS A 214 2.64 -37.26 -3.23
CA LYS A 214 2.62 -36.40 -2.04
C LYS A 214 3.90 -35.58 -1.97
N TYR A 215 3.82 -34.43 -1.30
CA TYR A 215 4.93 -33.49 -1.15
C TYR A 215 5.38 -33.46 0.30
N GLY A 216 6.69 -33.57 0.53
CA GLY A 216 7.32 -33.43 1.83
C GLY A 216 8.38 -32.33 1.84
N PHE A 217 8.59 -31.71 3.00
CA PHE A 217 9.69 -30.78 3.23
C PHE A 217 11.02 -31.54 3.30
N ASN A 218 12.03 -31.08 2.57
CA ASN A 218 13.38 -31.61 2.60
C ASN A 218 14.27 -30.66 3.42
N PRO A 219 14.68 -30.99 4.65
CA PRO A 219 15.48 -30.11 5.49
C PRO A 219 16.94 -29.97 5.01
N ASP A 220 17.44 -30.93 4.23
CA ASP A 220 18.84 -31.04 3.80
C ASP A 220 19.10 -30.37 2.43
N TYR A 221 18.22 -29.46 2.00
CA TYR A 221 18.36 -28.73 0.75
C TYR A 221 19.49 -27.66 0.82
N HIS A 222 20.08 -27.38 -0.34
CA HIS A 222 21.07 -26.30 -0.53
C HIS A 222 20.50 -25.25 -1.48
N TYR A 223 20.56 -23.96 -1.09
CA TYR A 223 19.95 -22.82 -1.79
C TYR A 223 20.64 -22.46 -3.11
#